data_AF-A0A2D4SLU7-F1
#
_entry.id   AF-A0A2D4SLU7-F1
#
_cell.length_a   1.000
_cell.length_b   1.000
_cell.length_c   1.000
_cell.angle_alpha   90.00
_cell.angle_beta   90.00
_cell.angle_gamma   90.00
#
_symmetry.space_group_name_H-M   'P 1'
#
loop_
_entity.id
_entity.type
_entity.pdbx_description
1 polymer ?
#
loop_
_entity_poly.entity_id
_entity_poly.type
_entity_poly.pdbx_seq_one_letter_code
_entity_poly.pdbx_strand_id
1 'polypeptide(L)'
;MFLFTLFTACNPSDATITDGYWLTWVSVNSSNITKNDILTYMEKPVEEHPEGAPSVHAFECSDRGWNRFRNIWEPGYIGPTDGSNPENITGGSCMCGEDGTPACDELTAENCEVVGECTDILATEFYTFLQNDGYYLLQQEVTPWRTEALINGEGDLQLTVHHALPEDEDFRFHFSIKPNFMPTHCTTGEDGSPQVEYVDGASWLDEWSSNEDGYTIYYLNSGSYQLNPSDGSPWFMITDWSSGFGHARFAGEEFSSVPPAYGNYEADESDGFMYATNRAEPDFDQYGETIAALTERTEAWAQEITSISMPPGQDGSAYFGHKIEDNLWRPINSTNNGLDGWLEMHSSWVRIKDGATFEVGSSVEGDFQISYQALESNSRIVVKGSFAIEALKEDPWAYPILEEDKRAENGTEFCGGTELGE
;
A
#
# COMPACT_ATOMS: atom_id res chain seq x y z
N MET A 1 1.32 -42.89 34.52
CA MET A 1 2.26 -41.79 34.29
C MET A 1 2.26 -41.52 32.79
N PHE A 2 1.30 -40.70 32.33
CA PHE A 2 1.18 -40.31 30.93
C PHE A 2 2.18 -39.19 30.69
N LEU A 3 3.20 -39.49 29.88
CA LEU A 3 4.14 -38.50 29.35
C LEU A 3 3.33 -37.66 28.35
N PHE A 4 2.90 -36.47 28.78
CA PHE A 4 2.39 -35.46 27.85
C PHE A 4 3.58 -34.98 27.03
N THR A 5 3.76 -35.56 25.84
CA THR A 5 4.61 -34.98 24.81
C THR A 5 3.95 -33.66 24.42
N LEU A 6 4.46 -32.56 24.98
CA LEU A 6 4.18 -31.22 24.50
C LEU A 6 4.66 -31.16 23.05
N PHE A 7 3.75 -31.42 22.12
CA PHE A 7 3.89 -30.93 20.76
C PHE A 7 3.77 -29.41 20.89
N THR A 8 4.89 -28.75 21.18
CA THR A 8 5.05 -27.35 20.78
C THR A 8 4.87 -27.38 19.28
N ALA A 9 3.66 -27.07 18.82
CA ALA A 9 3.44 -26.74 17.43
C ALA A 9 4.48 -25.66 17.12
N CYS A 10 5.50 -26.03 16.34
CA CYS A 10 6.49 -25.07 15.87
C CYS A 10 5.67 -24.08 15.07
N ASN A 11 5.40 -22.94 15.68
CA ASN A 11 4.91 -21.80 14.96
C ASN A 11 6.16 -21.17 14.37
N PRO A 12 6.48 -21.37 13.08
CA PRO A 12 7.67 -20.77 12.52
C PRO A 12 7.44 -19.26 12.50
N SER A 13 8.08 -18.57 13.44
CA SER A 13 8.15 -17.12 13.48
C SER A 13 9.54 -16.72 13.01
N ASP A 14 9.68 -16.55 11.71
CA ASP A 14 10.96 -16.18 11.09
C ASP A 14 11.26 -14.68 11.24
N ALA A 15 10.24 -13.88 11.55
CA ALA A 15 10.35 -12.47 11.86
C ALA A 15 9.52 -12.12 13.11
N THR A 16 10.01 -11.15 13.87
CA THR A 16 9.21 -10.49 14.90
C THR A 16 8.65 -9.20 14.33
N ILE A 17 7.34 -9.01 14.40
CA ILE A 17 6.69 -7.74 14.04
C ILE A 17 6.49 -6.94 15.33
N THR A 18 6.93 -5.69 15.34
CA THR A 18 6.72 -4.74 16.45
C THR A 18 6.02 -3.50 15.94
N ASP A 19 5.24 -2.86 16.81
CA ASP A 19 4.48 -1.63 16.50
C ASP A 19 3.62 -1.77 15.25
N GLY A 20 3.23 -3.02 14.96
CA GLY A 20 2.46 -3.36 13.78
C GLY A 20 0.99 -3.01 13.96
N TYR A 21 0.40 -2.36 12.97
CA TYR A 21 -1.02 -2.04 12.95
C TYR A 21 -1.55 -2.10 11.53
N TRP A 22 -2.81 -2.46 11.39
CA TRP A 22 -3.51 -2.40 10.13
C TRP A 22 -4.88 -1.77 10.29
N LEU A 23 -5.35 -1.18 9.20
CA LEU A 23 -6.70 -0.65 9.05
C LEU A 23 -7.19 -0.96 7.65
N THR A 24 -8.46 -1.32 7.54
CA THR A 24 -9.10 -1.65 6.27
C THR A 24 -10.48 -1.05 6.18
N TRP A 25 -10.79 -0.48 5.03
CA TRP A 25 -12.13 -0.06 4.65
C TRP A 25 -12.68 -1.14 3.73
N VAL A 26 -13.64 -1.91 4.22
CA VAL A 26 -14.35 -2.94 3.45
C VAL A 26 -15.58 -2.31 2.84
N SER A 27 -15.60 -2.21 1.51
CA SER A 27 -16.72 -1.62 0.78
C SER A 27 -17.97 -2.50 0.86
N VAL A 28 -19.12 -1.93 1.19
CA VAL A 28 -20.34 -2.71 1.42
C VAL A 28 -20.87 -3.34 0.14
N ASN A 29 -20.91 -2.59 -0.97
CA ASN A 29 -21.56 -3.08 -2.18
C ASN A 29 -20.63 -3.88 -3.08
N SER A 30 -19.33 -3.60 -3.02
CA SER A 30 -18.38 -4.13 -3.98
C SER A 30 -17.46 -5.21 -3.43
N SER A 31 -17.24 -5.28 -2.12
CA SER A 31 -16.32 -6.27 -1.54
C SER A 31 -16.84 -7.71 -1.69
N ASN A 32 -15.93 -8.64 -1.94
CA ASN A 32 -16.21 -10.07 -1.88
C ASN A 32 -16.49 -10.55 -0.44
N ILE A 33 -16.09 -9.78 0.58
CA ILE A 33 -16.32 -10.10 1.99
C ILE A 33 -17.81 -9.98 2.30
N THR A 34 -18.41 -8.83 2.01
CA THR A 34 -19.85 -8.59 2.25
C THR A 34 -20.74 -9.39 1.31
N LYS A 35 -20.37 -9.54 0.03
CA LYS A 35 -21.16 -10.32 -0.95
C LYS A 35 -21.30 -11.80 -0.61
N ASN A 36 -20.31 -12.37 0.08
CA ASN A 36 -20.27 -13.80 0.40
C ASN A 36 -20.49 -14.07 1.90
N ASP A 37 -20.98 -13.08 2.66
CA ASP A 37 -21.23 -13.19 4.10
C ASP A 37 -20.00 -13.66 4.90
N ILE A 38 -18.82 -13.13 4.57
CA ILE A 38 -17.57 -13.39 5.28
C ILE A 38 -17.37 -12.30 6.34
N LEU A 39 -16.86 -12.66 7.52
CA LEU A 39 -16.75 -11.76 8.68
C LEU A 39 -18.11 -11.20 9.12
N THR A 40 -19.09 -12.07 9.34
CA THR A 40 -20.48 -11.68 9.64
C THR A 40 -20.63 -10.86 10.92
N TYR A 41 -19.63 -10.88 11.80
CA TYR A 41 -19.62 -10.06 13.01
C TYR A 41 -19.57 -8.54 12.71
N MET A 42 -19.11 -8.10 11.54
CA MET A 42 -19.05 -6.67 11.19
C MET A 42 -20.42 -6.00 11.24
N GLU A 43 -21.49 -6.75 10.99
CA GLU A 43 -22.87 -6.27 11.00
C GLU A 43 -23.57 -6.44 12.35
N LYS A 44 -22.90 -7.08 13.32
CA LYS A 44 -23.47 -7.40 14.63
C LYS A 44 -23.08 -6.35 15.69
N PRO A 45 -23.86 -6.21 16.76
CA PRO A 45 -23.46 -5.42 17.92
C PRO A 45 -22.12 -5.91 18.50
N VAL A 46 -21.35 -4.99 19.08
CA VAL A 46 -20.00 -5.27 19.63
C VAL A 46 -20.03 -6.38 20.68
N GLU A 47 -21.12 -6.52 21.43
CA GLU A 47 -21.30 -7.56 22.45
C GLU A 47 -21.40 -8.97 21.86
N GLU A 48 -21.71 -9.07 20.57
CA GLU A 48 -21.77 -10.33 19.81
C GLU A 48 -20.48 -10.59 19.01
N HIS A 49 -19.51 -9.68 19.04
CA HIS A 49 -18.25 -9.87 18.35
C HIS A 49 -17.46 -11.02 19.00
N PRO A 50 -16.87 -11.93 18.19
CA PRO A 50 -16.04 -13.00 18.70
C PRO A 50 -14.77 -12.44 19.38
N GLU A 51 -14.20 -13.22 20.30
CA GLU A 51 -12.95 -12.84 20.98
C GLU A 51 -11.83 -12.63 19.94
N GLY A 52 -11.11 -11.51 20.08
CA GLY A 52 -10.04 -11.14 19.16
C GLY A 52 -10.51 -10.47 17.86
N ALA A 53 -11.81 -10.19 17.70
CA ALA A 53 -12.30 -9.39 16.59
C ALA A 53 -11.69 -7.98 16.60
N PRO A 54 -11.35 -7.43 15.42
CA PRO A 54 -10.94 -6.04 15.28
C PRO A 54 -12.10 -5.12 15.69
N SER A 55 -11.77 -3.88 16.08
CA SER A 55 -12.81 -2.88 16.25
C SER A 55 -13.43 -2.55 14.90
N VAL A 56 -14.76 -2.49 14.84
CA VAL A 56 -15.52 -2.20 13.63
C VAL A 56 -16.23 -0.86 13.77
N HIS A 57 -16.08 0.01 12.78
CA HIS A 57 -16.81 1.26 12.65
C HIS A 57 -17.46 1.34 11.27
N ALA A 58 -18.74 1.66 11.19
CA ALA A 58 -19.48 1.77 9.94
C ALA A 58 -19.51 3.22 9.45
N PHE A 59 -19.27 3.44 8.16
CA PHE A 59 -19.41 4.72 7.48
C PHE A 59 -20.50 4.63 6.42
N GLU A 60 -21.54 5.46 6.52
CA GLU A 60 -22.63 5.54 5.53
C GLU A 60 -22.85 6.99 5.10
N CYS A 61 -21.94 7.52 4.29
CA CYS A 61 -22.02 8.88 3.75
C CYS A 61 -22.34 8.92 2.25
N SER A 62 -22.87 7.82 1.71
CA SER A 62 -23.14 7.66 0.26
C SER A 62 -24.53 8.14 -0.17
N ASP A 63 -25.18 8.96 0.66
CA ASP A 63 -26.58 9.44 0.52
C ASP A 63 -27.64 8.33 0.48
N ARG A 64 -27.28 7.08 0.75
CA ARG A 64 -28.23 5.97 0.80
C ARG A 64 -29.06 5.98 2.07
N GLY A 65 -30.27 5.45 1.95
CA GLY A 65 -31.21 5.53 3.05
C GLY A 65 -32.50 4.74 2.91
N TRP A 66 -33.50 5.17 3.67
CA TRP A 66 -34.83 4.60 3.60
C TRP A 66 -35.56 5.06 2.34
N ASN A 67 -35.87 4.13 1.43
CA ASN A 67 -36.65 4.45 0.24
C ASN A 67 -38.15 4.47 0.57
N ARG A 68 -38.68 5.65 0.88
CA ARG A 68 -40.10 5.83 1.24
C ARG A 68 -41.10 5.33 0.19
N PHE A 69 -40.74 5.36 -1.09
CA PHE A 69 -41.64 4.94 -2.17
C PHE A 69 -41.77 3.42 -2.26
N ARG A 70 -40.71 2.71 -1.85
CA ARG A 70 -40.65 1.24 -1.85
C ARG A 70 -40.87 0.64 -0.46
N ASN A 71 -40.81 1.47 0.60
CA ASN A 71 -40.90 1.05 1.99
C ASN A 71 -39.85 -0.03 2.33
N ILE A 72 -38.63 0.18 1.85
CA ILE A 72 -37.45 -0.68 2.07
C ILE A 72 -36.21 0.20 2.21
N TRP A 73 -35.20 -0.28 2.92
CA TRP A 73 -33.86 0.28 2.87
C TRP A 73 -33.24 0.10 1.48
N GLU A 74 -32.47 1.09 1.04
CA GLU A 74 -31.72 0.96 -0.20
C GLU A 74 -30.66 -0.15 -0.06
N PRO A 75 -30.42 -0.95 -1.13
CA PRO A 75 -29.42 -2.01 -1.08
C PRO A 75 -28.05 -1.51 -0.61
N GLY A 76 -27.47 -2.26 0.33
CA GLY A 76 -26.17 -1.98 0.94
C GLY A 76 -26.15 -0.81 1.92
N TYR A 77 -27.30 -0.28 2.33
CA TYR A 77 -27.36 0.67 3.43
C TYR A 77 -26.89 0.02 4.74
N ILE A 78 -25.89 0.62 5.38
CA ILE A 78 -25.34 0.15 6.68
C ILE A 78 -25.46 1.20 7.79
N GLY A 79 -26.26 2.24 7.55
CA GLY A 79 -26.52 3.26 8.55
C GLY A 79 -27.45 2.78 9.68
N PRO A 80 -27.78 3.66 10.63
CA PRO A 80 -28.57 3.29 11.80
C PRO A 80 -29.95 2.73 11.44
N THR A 81 -30.34 1.62 12.08
CA THR A 81 -31.65 0.98 11.96
C THR A 81 -32.24 0.66 13.34
N ASP A 82 -33.50 0.22 13.40
CA ASP A 82 -34.11 -0.20 14.67
C ASP A 82 -33.31 -1.34 15.32
N GLY A 83 -32.59 -1.01 16.39
CA GLY A 83 -31.76 -1.96 17.14
C GLY A 83 -30.27 -1.91 16.83
N SER A 84 -29.79 -1.08 15.91
CA SER A 84 -28.36 -0.83 15.72
C SER A 84 -27.78 -0.01 16.88
N ASN A 85 -26.50 -0.20 17.20
CA ASN A 85 -25.78 0.69 18.11
C ASN A 85 -25.27 1.91 17.32
N PRO A 86 -25.83 3.13 17.52
CA PRO A 86 -25.44 4.31 16.76
C PRO A 86 -24.01 4.77 17.07
N GLU A 87 -23.40 4.36 18.20
CA GLU A 87 -22.07 4.85 18.61
C GLU A 87 -20.93 4.40 17.69
N ASN A 88 -21.14 3.34 16.88
CA ASN A 88 -20.14 2.81 15.94
C ASN A 88 -20.51 3.07 14.48
N ILE A 89 -21.40 4.02 14.22
CA ILE A 89 -21.87 4.36 12.88
C ILE A 89 -21.70 5.86 12.68
N THR A 90 -20.98 6.25 11.63
CA THR A 90 -20.92 7.62 11.14
C THR A 90 -21.78 7.73 9.91
N GLY A 91 -22.76 8.63 9.94
CA GLY A 91 -23.63 8.90 8.79
C GLY A 91 -24.89 8.04 8.70
N GLY A 92 -25.53 8.10 7.54
CA GLY A 92 -26.81 7.46 7.23
C GLY A 92 -28.01 8.41 7.35
N SER A 93 -29.08 8.11 6.61
CA SER A 93 -30.35 8.84 6.78
C SER A 93 -31.07 8.34 8.04
N CYS A 94 -31.10 9.14 9.12
CA CYS A 94 -31.89 8.77 10.30
C CYS A 94 -33.40 8.68 10.02
N MET A 95 -34.06 7.85 10.83
CA MET A 95 -35.48 7.95 11.15
C MET A 95 -35.67 8.95 12.29
N CYS A 96 -36.23 10.13 12.03
CA CYS A 96 -36.56 11.09 13.10
C CYS A 96 -38.07 11.17 13.36
N GLY A 97 -38.67 10.11 13.93
CA GLY A 97 -40.05 10.13 14.42
C GLY A 97 -40.18 9.47 15.80
N GLU A 98 -40.82 10.14 16.77
CA GLU A 98 -41.06 9.63 18.14
C GLU A 98 -41.90 8.33 18.17
N ASP A 99 -42.55 7.96 17.06
CA ASP A 99 -43.41 6.79 16.91
C ASP A 99 -42.76 5.64 16.13
N GLY A 100 -41.46 5.74 15.82
CA GLY A 100 -40.77 4.77 14.96
C GLY A 100 -41.18 4.86 13.48
N THR A 101 -41.89 5.91 13.07
CA THR A 101 -42.07 6.19 11.64
C THR A 101 -40.84 6.93 11.10
N PRO A 102 -40.31 6.53 9.92
CA PRO A 102 -39.22 7.25 9.27
C PRO A 102 -39.69 8.67 8.88
N ALA A 103 -39.44 9.66 9.74
CA ALA A 103 -39.65 11.06 9.38
C ALA A 103 -38.39 11.62 8.72
N CYS A 104 -38.17 11.22 7.47
CA CYS A 104 -37.11 11.75 6.61
C CYS A 104 -37.47 13.12 5.99
N ASP A 105 -38.69 13.63 6.23
CA ASP A 105 -39.23 14.75 5.46
C ASP A 105 -38.71 16.14 5.91
N GLU A 106 -38.04 16.25 7.07
CA GLU A 106 -37.39 17.50 7.54
C GLU A 106 -36.06 17.22 8.26
N LEU A 107 -35.13 16.54 7.58
CA LEU A 107 -33.73 16.45 8.05
C LEU A 107 -33.09 17.84 7.94
N THR A 108 -33.17 18.62 9.02
CA THR A 108 -32.33 19.79 9.23
C THR A 108 -31.12 19.37 10.06
N ALA A 109 -30.00 20.08 9.94
CA ALA A 109 -28.83 19.86 10.80
C ALA A 109 -29.15 20.03 12.31
N GLU A 110 -30.27 20.69 12.66
CA GLU A 110 -30.74 20.81 14.06
C GLU A 110 -31.47 19.56 14.57
N ASN A 111 -32.04 18.72 13.70
CA ASN A 111 -32.89 17.58 14.08
C ASN A 111 -32.25 16.21 13.79
N CYS A 112 -31.03 16.17 13.22
CA CYS A 112 -30.32 14.95 12.88
C CYS A 112 -28.80 15.17 12.99
N GLU A 113 -28.22 14.79 14.14
CA GLU A 113 -26.78 14.90 14.43
C GLU A 113 -25.90 14.19 13.37
N VAL A 114 -26.44 13.10 12.81
CA VAL A 114 -25.82 12.25 11.80
C VAL A 114 -25.47 12.97 10.48
N VAL A 115 -26.18 14.04 10.12
CA VAL A 115 -25.82 14.86 8.92
C VAL A 115 -24.54 15.65 9.17
N GLY A 116 -24.26 16.03 10.41
CA GLY A 116 -23.01 16.70 10.79
C GLY A 116 -21.81 15.75 10.70
N GLU A 117 -22.00 14.48 11.07
CA GLU A 117 -20.95 13.46 11.13
C GLU A 117 -20.34 13.12 9.77
N CYS A 118 -21.10 13.25 8.67
CA CYS A 118 -20.57 13.06 7.32
C CYS A 118 -19.81 14.27 6.77
N THR A 119 -19.79 15.42 7.46
CA THR A 119 -19.17 16.65 6.92
C THR A 119 -17.70 16.43 6.62
N ASP A 120 -16.97 15.74 7.51
CA ASP A 120 -15.53 15.50 7.34
C ASP A 120 -15.26 14.54 6.17
N ILE A 121 -16.09 13.52 5.99
CA ILE A 121 -15.99 12.58 4.86
C ILE A 121 -16.38 13.27 3.54
N LEU A 122 -17.41 14.10 3.53
CA LEU A 122 -17.82 14.85 2.34
C LEU A 122 -16.82 15.97 2.00
N ALA A 123 -15.99 16.39 2.96
CA ALA A 123 -14.92 17.34 2.76
C ALA A 123 -13.60 16.72 2.30
N THR A 124 -13.49 15.38 2.23
CA THR A 124 -12.29 14.71 1.73
C THR A 124 -11.99 15.10 0.30
N GLU A 125 -10.77 15.54 0.02
CA GLU A 125 -10.29 15.82 -1.33
C GLU A 125 -9.60 14.60 -1.94
N PHE A 126 -8.91 13.79 -1.12
CA PHE A 126 -8.05 12.71 -1.61
C PHE A 126 -8.69 11.33 -1.46
N TYR A 127 -9.43 11.09 -0.38
CA TYR A 127 -10.12 9.83 -0.10
C TYR A 127 -11.59 9.85 -0.52
N THR A 128 -11.86 10.43 -1.69
CA THR A 128 -13.21 10.50 -2.28
C THR A 128 -13.89 9.15 -2.44
N PHE A 129 -13.14 8.03 -2.42
CA PHE A 129 -13.72 6.69 -2.41
C PHE A 129 -14.71 6.49 -1.23
N LEU A 130 -14.44 7.11 -0.07
CA LEU A 130 -15.31 7.08 1.12
C LEU A 130 -16.68 7.72 0.88
N GLN A 131 -16.81 8.58 -0.13
CA GLN A 131 -18.06 9.24 -0.51
C GLN A 131 -18.94 8.37 -1.44
N ASN A 132 -18.36 7.34 -2.05
CA ASN A 132 -18.99 6.59 -3.15
C ASN A 132 -19.67 5.28 -2.71
N ASP A 133 -19.47 4.84 -1.48
CA ASP A 133 -20.04 3.60 -0.93
C ASP A 133 -20.20 3.73 0.60
N GLY A 134 -20.85 2.76 1.23
CA GLY A 134 -20.72 2.50 2.65
C GLY A 134 -19.47 1.65 2.91
N TYR A 135 -18.83 1.84 4.06
CA TYR A 135 -17.62 1.12 4.42
C TYR A 135 -17.67 0.63 5.86
N TYR A 136 -17.21 -0.59 6.10
CA TYR A 136 -16.79 -1.01 7.44
C TYR A 136 -15.29 -0.72 7.58
N LEU A 137 -14.91 0.15 8.51
CA LEU A 137 -13.54 0.33 8.95
C LEU A 137 -13.23 -0.68 10.05
N LEU A 138 -12.29 -1.59 9.77
CA LEU A 138 -11.75 -2.53 10.73
C LEU A 138 -10.32 -2.13 11.03
N GLN A 139 -9.90 -2.23 12.29
CA GLN A 139 -8.54 -1.90 12.68
C GLN A 139 -8.08 -2.72 13.89
N GLN A 140 -6.79 -3.05 13.92
CA GLN A 140 -6.17 -3.84 14.99
C GLN A 140 -4.63 -3.76 14.95
N GLU A 141 -4.00 -4.03 16.09
CA GLU A 141 -2.57 -4.34 16.14
C GLU A 141 -2.27 -5.65 15.38
N VAL A 142 -1.13 -5.69 14.68
CA VAL A 142 -0.66 -6.89 13.99
C VAL A 142 -0.13 -7.87 15.04
N THR A 143 -0.95 -8.87 15.38
CA THR A 143 -0.54 -10.03 16.18
C THR A 143 -0.39 -11.25 15.27
N PRO A 144 0.80 -11.48 14.69
CA PRO A 144 0.94 -12.52 13.70
C PRO A 144 0.88 -13.89 14.35
N TRP A 145 0.07 -14.79 13.79
CA TRP A 145 0.14 -16.20 14.15
C TRP A 145 1.17 -16.93 13.30
N ARG A 146 1.72 -16.36 12.22
CA ARG A 146 2.86 -16.91 11.47
C ARG A 146 3.58 -15.80 10.73
N THR A 147 4.89 -15.90 10.63
CA THR A 147 5.72 -15.01 9.80
C THR A 147 6.74 -15.83 9.05
N GLU A 148 6.92 -15.55 7.77
CA GLU A 148 7.93 -16.19 6.93
C GLU A 148 8.86 -15.13 6.36
N ALA A 149 10.15 -15.32 6.57
CA ALA A 149 11.19 -14.43 6.08
C ALA A 149 12.30 -15.24 5.42
N LEU A 150 12.52 -14.99 4.13
CA LEU A 150 13.47 -15.77 3.33
C LEU A 150 14.10 -14.92 2.22
N ILE A 151 15.21 -15.43 1.69
CA ILE A 151 15.75 -15.02 0.39
C ILE A 151 15.23 -16.00 -0.66
N ASN A 152 14.53 -15.49 -1.66
CA ASN A 152 13.97 -16.33 -2.72
C ASN A 152 15.05 -16.72 -3.75
N GLY A 153 14.67 -17.52 -4.76
CA GLY A 153 15.60 -17.97 -5.80
C GLY A 153 16.15 -16.85 -6.71
N GLU A 154 15.59 -15.65 -6.65
CA GLU A 154 16.04 -14.46 -7.39
C GLU A 154 16.94 -13.55 -6.54
N GLY A 155 17.17 -13.91 -5.26
CA GLY A 155 17.95 -13.11 -4.32
C GLY A 155 17.16 -12.00 -3.63
N ASP A 156 15.83 -11.99 -3.78
CA ASP A 156 14.98 -11.00 -3.13
C ASP A 156 14.67 -11.39 -1.68
N LEU A 157 14.61 -10.38 -0.81
CA LEU A 157 14.07 -10.55 0.54
C LEU A 157 12.56 -10.59 0.48
N GLN A 158 11.98 -11.71 0.90
CA GLN A 158 10.55 -11.90 1.03
C GLN A 158 10.14 -11.92 2.50
N LEU A 159 9.13 -11.13 2.87
CA LEU A 159 8.44 -11.22 4.16
C LEU A 159 6.95 -11.47 3.95
N THR A 160 6.42 -12.51 4.59
CA THR A 160 4.98 -12.81 4.65
C THR A 160 4.54 -12.84 6.09
N VAL A 161 3.42 -12.17 6.39
CA VAL A 161 2.84 -12.09 7.72
C VAL A 161 1.40 -12.58 7.66
N HIS A 162 1.04 -13.50 8.55
CA HIS A 162 -0.33 -13.99 8.73
C HIS A 162 -0.88 -13.55 10.07
N HIS A 163 -2.07 -12.96 10.05
CA HIS A 163 -2.81 -12.45 11.18
C HIS A 163 -4.20 -13.09 11.19
N ALA A 164 -4.57 -13.72 12.31
CA ALA A 164 -5.78 -14.51 12.39
C ALA A 164 -6.96 -13.55 12.51
N LEU A 165 -7.95 -13.71 11.65
CA LEU A 165 -9.23 -13.02 11.78
C LEU A 165 -10.23 -13.97 12.45
N PRO A 166 -11.33 -13.44 13.00
CA PRO A 166 -12.43 -14.30 13.43
C PRO A 166 -13.03 -15.14 12.32
N GLU A 167 -13.88 -16.11 12.69
CA GLU A 167 -14.59 -16.98 11.73
C GLU A 167 -13.64 -17.86 10.87
N ASP A 168 -12.47 -18.20 11.43
CA ASP A 168 -11.43 -18.99 10.77
C ASP A 168 -10.87 -18.34 9.48
N GLU A 169 -11.00 -17.01 9.36
CA GLU A 169 -10.43 -16.22 8.26
C GLU A 169 -8.99 -15.78 8.57
N ASP A 170 -8.29 -15.29 7.55
CA ASP A 170 -6.90 -14.87 7.64
C ASP A 170 -6.70 -13.51 6.95
N PHE A 171 -5.97 -12.62 7.60
CA PHE A 171 -5.34 -11.49 6.95
C PHE A 171 -3.87 -11.82 6.74
N ARG A 172 -3.47 -11.92 5.48
CA ARG A 172 -2.07 -12.09 5.10
C ARG A 172 -1.62 -10.95 4.23
N PHE A 173 -0.45 -10.42 4.53
CA PHE A 173 0.23 -9.47 3.67
C PHE A 173 1.66 -9.90 3.43
N HIS A 174 2.17 -9.48 2.29
CA HIS A 174 3.45 -9.89 1.77
C HIS A 174 4.12 -8.70 1.09
N PHE A 175 5.42 -8.61 1.28
CA PHE A 175 6.27 -7.85 0.38
C PHE A 175 7.53 -8.64 0.00
N SER A 176 8.04 -8.34 -1.19
CA SER A 176 9.35 -8.74 -1.67
C SER A 176 10.13 -7.48 -2.01
N ILE A 177 11.40 -7.38 -1.63
CA ILE A 177 12.30 -6.31 -2.09
C ILE A 177 13.52 -6.93 -2.75
N LYS A 178 14.04 -6.26 -3.76
CA LYS A 178 15.28 -6.62 -4.43
C LYS A 178 16.44 -5.86 -3.78
N PRO A 179 17.24 -6.49 -2.90
CA PRO A 179 18.22 -5.75 -2.09
C PRO A 179 19.26 -5.02 -2.92
N ASN A 180 19.63 -5.64 -4.05
CA ASN A 180 20.60 -5.14 -5.03
C ASN A 180 19.88 -4.43 -6.19
N PHE A 181 18.73 -3.79 -5.95
CA PHE A 181 18.03 -3.05 -6.99
C PHE A 181 18.92 -1.92 -7.51
N MET A 182 19.39 -2.08 -8.74
CA MET A 182 20.17 -1.08 -9.44
C MET A 182 19.91 -1.23 -10.93
N PRO A 183 19.20 -0.30 -11.58
CA PRO A 183 19.09 -0.28 -13.02
C PRO A 183 20.49 -0.11 -13.63
N THR A 184 21.01 -1.15 -14.27
CA THR A 184 22.33 -1.15 -14.90
C THR A 184 22.24 -1.52 -16.37
N HIS A 185 23.18 -1.00 -17.16
CA HIS A 185 23.37 -1.40 -18.54
C HIS A 185 24.84 -1.75 -18.77
N CYS A 186 25.08 -2.43 -19.89
CA CYS A 186 26.40 -2.90 -20.22
C CYS A 186 27.06 -2.00 -21.25
N THR A 187 28.25 -1.54 -20.91
CA THR A 187 29.10 -0.71 -21.77
C THR A 187 30.39 -1.45 -22.09
N THR A 188 31.24 -0.82 -22.89
CA THR A 188 32.57 -1.33 -23.23
C THR A 188 33.59 -0.29 -22.79
N GLY A 189 34.47 -0.67 -21.88
CA GLY A 189 35.54 0.18 -21.38
C GLY A 189 36.57 0.53 -22.45
N GLU A 190 37.47 1.46 -22.14
CA GLU A 190 38.51 1.95 -23.06
C GLU A 190 39.44 0.85 -23.59
N ASP A 191 39.61 -0.24 -22.84
CA ASP A 191 40.42 -1.40 -23.20
C ASP A 191 39.66 -2.47 -24.00
N GLY A 192 38.38 -2.24 -24.30
CA GLY A 192 37.50 -3.18 -24.98
C GLY A 192 36.86 -4.22 -24.05
N SER A 193 37.09 -4.15 -22.73
CA SER A 193 36.44 -5.04 -21.77
C SER A 193 34.98 -4.64 -21.51
N PRO A 194 34.07 -5.59 -21.27
CA PRO A 194 32.71 -5.27 -20.84
C PRO A 194 32.73 -4.61 -19.45
N GLN A 195 31.89 -3.59 -19.27
CA GLN A 195 31.70 -2.90 -18.00
C GLN A 195 30.21 -2.78 -17.68
N VAL A 196 29.88 -2.74 -16.39
CA VAL A 196 28.52 -2.49 -15.92
C VAL A 196 28.47 -1.05 -15.42
N GLU A 197 27.56 -0.27 -15.98
CA GLU A 197 27.32 1.12 -15.60
C GLU A 197 25.86 1.28 -15.17
N TYR A 198 25.60 2.17 -14.21
CA TYR A 198 24.24 2.55 -13.88
C TYR A 198 23.57 3.20 -15.08
N VAL A 199 22.31 2.83 -15.36
CA VAL A 199 21.50 3.43 -16.45
C VAL A 199 21.51 4.96 -16.38
N ASP A 200 21.56 5.51 -15.15
CA ASP A 200 21.49 6.95 -14.91
C ASP A 200 22.76 7.53 -14.26
N GLY A 201 23.86 6.78 -14.28
CA GLY A 201 25.14 7.21 -13.69
C GLY A 201 25.21 7.18 -12.16
N ALA A 202 24.12 6.85 -11.47
CA ALA A 202 24.04 6.73 -10.01
C ALA A 202 23.24 5.50 -9.56
N SER A 203 23.49 5.06 -8.32
CA SER A 203 22.70 4.04 -7.65
C SER A 203 21.37 4.66 -7.22
N TRP A 204 20.27 4.11 -7.74
CA TRP A 204 18.91 4.55 -7.41
C TRP A 204 18.63 4.45 -5.91
N LEU A 205 19.03 3.32 -5.29
CA LEU A 205 18.86 3.13 -3.86
C LEU A 205 19.64 4.16 -3.06
N ASP A 206 20.85 4.53 -3.47
CA ASP A 206 21.65 5.51 -2.75
C ASP A 206 20.99 6.90 -2.79
N GLU A 207 20.45 7.28 -3.95
CA GLU A 207 19.78 8.58 -4.14
C GLU A 207 18.46 8.65 -3.35
N TRP A 208 17.60 7.63 -3.46
CA TRP A 208 16.36 7.53 -2.67
C TRP A 208 16.60 7.49 -1.16
N SER A 209 17.69 6.83 -0.75
CA SER A 209 18.00 6.65 0.67
C SER A 209 18.78 7.81 1.28
N SER A 210 19.15 8.82 0.48
CA SER A 210 20.00 9.94 0.92
C SER A 210 19.43 10.72 2.11
N ASN A 211 18.11 10.70 2.29
CA ASN A 211 17.39 11.38 3.37
C ASN A 211 16.81 10.42 4.43
N GLU A 212 17.15 9.13 4.38
CA GLU A 212 16.57 8.09 5.23
C GLU A 212 17.45 7.73 6.43
N ASP A 213 18.16 8.70 7.03
CA ASP A 213 18.93 8.62 8.29
C ASP A 213 19.19 7.19 8.85
N GLY A 214 20.13 6.46 8.25
CA GLY A 214 20.53 5.12 8.71
C GLY A 214 19.71 3.96 8.13
N TYR A 215 18.95 4.20 7.07
CA TYR A 215 18.16 3.21 6.35
C TYR A 215 18.34 3.31 4.83
N THR A 216 18.21 2.17 4.17
CA THR A 216 18.00 2.05 2.74
C THR A 216 16.52 1.85 2.44
N ILE A 217 15.93 2.64 1.53
CA ILE A 217 14.51 2.59 1.20
C ILE A 217 14.23 1.87 -0.13
N TYR A 218 13.14 1.10 -0.13
CA TYR A 218 12.61 0.36 -1.26
C TYR A 218 11.14 0.72 -1.44
N TYR A 219 10.78 1.19 -2.63
CA TYR A 219 9.40 1.52 -2.99
C TYR A 219 8.71 0.32 -3.63
N LEU A 220 7.54 -0.06 -3.09
CA LEU A 220 6.80 -1.23 -3.54
C LEU A 220 5.88 -0.89 -4.71
N ASN A 221 5.98 -1.65 -5.79
CA ASN A 221 5.23 -1.49 -7.05
C ASN A 221 5.40 -0.11 -7.71
N SER A 222 6.38 0.69 -7.29
CA SER A 222 6.71 1.99 -7.88
C SER A 222 7.27 1.87 -9.30
N GLY A 223 7.02 2.88 -10.15
CA GLY A 223 7.57 2.97 -11.50
C GLY A 223 7.06 1.92 -12.51
N SER A 224 6.24 0.97 -12.06
CA SER A 224 5.77 -0.19 -12.85
C SER A 224 4.64 0.11 -13.83
N TYR A 225 3.95 1.25 -13.63
CA TYR A 225 2.88 1.70 -14.52
C TYR A 225 3.18 3.12 -15.00
N GLN A 226 3.72 3.22 -16.20
CA GLN A 226 3.96 4.49 -16.87
C GLN A 226 3.15 4.54 -18.16
N LEU A 227 2.80 5.72 -18.64
CA LEU A 227 2.31 5.90 -20.00
C LEU A 227 3.47 6.43 -20.86
N ASN A 228 3.69 5.79 -21.99
CA ASN A 228 4.57 6.21 -23.05
C ASN A 228 4.17 7.64 -23.46
N PRO A 229 5.04 8.64 -23.29
CA PRO A 229 4.66 10.00 -23.61
C PRO A 229 4.49 10.24 -25.12
N SER A 230 5.01 9.36 -25.97
CA SER A 230 4.85 9.49 -27.42
C SER A 230 3.49 9.04 -27.95
N ASP A 231 2.79 8.12 -27.26
CA ASP A 231 1.55 7.52 -27.76
C ASP A 231 0.51 7.18 -26.68
N GLY A 232 0.78 7.48 -25.40
CA GLY A 232 -0.07 7.19 -24.26
C GLY A 232 -0.23 5.70 -23.95
N SER A 233 0.50 4.80 -24.62
CA SER A 233 0.44 3.37 -24.32
C SER A 233 1.14 3.06 -23.00
N PRO A 234 0.71 2.07 -22.20
CA PRO A 234 1.43 1.74 -20.98
C PRO A 234 2.86 1.25 -21.27
N TRP A 235 3.85 1.96 -20.74
CA TRP A 235 5.20 1.44 -20.54
C TRP A 235 5.19 0.55 -19.30
N PHE A 236 5.19 -0.75 -19.54
CA PHE A 236 5.44 -1.76 -18.54
C PHE A 236 6.95 -2.01 -18.47
N MET A 237 7.68 -1.23 -17.68
CA MET A 237 9.09 -1.51 -17.38
C MET A 237 9.24 -2.30 -16.07
N ILE A 238 8.32 -3.25 -15.85
CA ILE A 238 8.04 -3.87 -14.55
C ILE A 238 9.30 -4.53 -13.93
N THR A 239 10.17 -5.15 -14.74
CA THR A 239 11.31 -5.90 -14.23
C THR A 239 12.52 -5.05 -13.86
N ASP A 240 12.69 -3.90 -14.51
CA ASP A 240 13.94 -3.13 -14.39
C ASP A 240 13.80 -1.98 -13.39
N TRP A 241 12.57 -1.62 -12.98
CA TRP A 241 12.27 -0.41 -12.19
C TRP A 241 11.53 -0.69 -10.89
N SER A 242 11.13 -1.94 -10.64
CA SER A 242 10.49 -2.33 -9.38
C SER A 242 11.55 -2.73 -8.36
N SER A 243 11.74 -1.89 -7.34
CA SER A 243 12.61 -2.22 -6.20
C SER A 243 11.96 -3.20 -5.21
N GLY A 244 10.64 -3.40 -5.34
CA GLY A 244 9.91 -4.38 -4.56
C GLY A 244 8.46 -4.50 -4.98
N PHE A 245 7.80 -5.55 -4.48
CA PHE A 245 6.42 -5.91 -4.76
C PHE A 245 5.64 -6.06 -3.46
N GLY A 246 4.37 -5.63 -3.44
CA GLY A 246 3.48 -5.79 -2.31
C GLY A 246 2.14 -6.41 -2.71
N HIS A 247 1.68 -7.42 -1.97
CA HIS A 247 0.35 -8.02 -2.12
C HIS A 247 -0.25 -8.41 -0.77
N ALA A 248 -1.58 -8.41 -0.68
CA ALA A 248 -2.29 -8.85 0.50
C ALA A 248 -3.56 -9.62 0.14
N ARG A 249 -4.02 -10.43 1.08
CA ARG A 249 -5.36 -11.01 1.08
C ARG A 249 -5.96 -10.80 2.46
N PHE A 250 -7.13 -10.19 2.50
CA PHE A 250 -7.89 -9.98 3.73
C PHE A 250 -9.18 -10.78 3.62
N ALA A 251 -9.27 -11.87 4.39
CA ALA A 251 -10.35 -12.84 4.32
C ALA A 251 -10.60 -13.33 2.87
N GLY A 252 -11.76 -12.99 2.31
CA GLY A 252 -12.18 -13.37 0.96
C GLY A 252 -11.68 -12.47 -0.18
N GLU A 253 -10.92 -11.41 0.10
CA GLU A 253 -10.58 -10.37 -0.89
C GLU A 253 -9.06 -10.22 -1.11
N GLU A 254 -8.66 -9.99 -2.37
CA GLU A 254 -7.26 -9.79 -2.78
C GLU A 254 -6.96 -8.32 -3.04
N PHE A 255 -5.78 -7.90 -2.60
CA PHE A 255 -5.33 -6.52 -2.67
C PHE A 255 -3.89 -6.44 -3.20
N SER A 256 -3.61 -5.39 -3.96
CA SER A 256 -2.26 -5.11 -4.46
C SER A 256 -1.82 -3.72 -4.03
N SER A 257 -0.51 -3.54 -3.83
CA SER A 257 0.05 -2.21 -3.62
C SER A 257 0.00 -1.48 -4.96
N VAL A 258 -0.71 -0.36 -5.03
CA VAL A 258 -0.78 0.45 -6.24
C VAL A 258 -0.31 1.85 -5.89
N PRO A 259 0.65 2.44 -6.64
CA PRO A 259 1.00 3.84 -6.47
C PRO A 259 -0.27 4.69 -6.66
N PRO A 260 -0.67 5.49 -5.65
CA PRO A 260 -1.99 6.11 -5.67
C PRO A 260 -2.02 7.39 -6.51
N ALA A 261 -0.86 7.95 -6.85
CA ALA A 261 -0.72 9.07 -7.77
C ALA A 261 0.63 9.00 -8.47
N TYR A 262 0.65 9.37 -9.74
CA TYR A 262 1.83 9.46 -10.59
C TYR A 262 1.78 10.77 -11.36
N GLY A 263 2.94 11.42 -11.53
CA GLY A 263 3.10 12.58 -12.39
C GLY A 263 4.37 12.44 -13.22
N ASN A 264 4.31 12.84 -14.48
CA ASN A 264 5.47 12.87 -15.38
C ASN A 264 5.66 14.29 -15.93
N TYR A 265 6.89 14.57 -16.34
CA TYR A 265 7.31 15.78 -17.03
C TYR A 265 6.63 16.00 -18.40
N GLU A 266 5.91 15.00 -18.91
CA GLU A 266 5.26 15.06 -20.21
C GLU A 266 3.74 14.90 -20.13
N ALA A 267 3.10 16.06 -20.26
CA ALA A 267 1.87 16.28 -21.00
C ALA A 267 0.62 15.55 -20.50
N ASP A 268 0.06 16.06 -19.40
CA ASP A 268 -1.39 16.20 -19.33
C ASP A 268 -1.77 17.56 -18.74
N GLU A 269 -2.37 18.45 -19.55
CA GLU A 269 -2.98 19.67 -18.99
C GLU A 269 -4.06 19.34 -17.95
N SER A 270 -4.55 18.09 -17.92
CA SER A 270 -5.59 17.61 -17.01
C SER A 270 -5.07 16.98 -15.71
N ASP A 271 -3.82 16.52 -15.64
CA ASP A 271 -3.25 15.97 -14.39
C ASP A 271 -2.58 17.04 -13.51
N GLY A 272 -2.31 18.22 -14.08
CA GLY A 272 -1.75 19.36 -13.36
C GLY A 272 -0.29 19.20 -12.97
N PHE A 273 0.41 18.19 -13.50
CA PHE A 273 1.83 18.00 -13.28
C PHE A 273 2.67 18.71 -14.35
N MET A 274 3.86 19.14 -13.94
CA MET A 274 4.75 20.07 -14.65
C MET A 274 4.77 19.97 -16.18
N TYR A 275 4.48 21.10 -16.82
CA TYR A 275 4.63 21.25 -18.27
C TYR A 275 5.98 21.88 -18.61
N ALA A 276 6.91 21.09 -19.16
CA ALA A 276 8.14 21.61 -19.73
C ALA A 276 7.96 22.00 -21.19
N THR A 277 7.86 23.31 -21.45
CA THR A 277 7.83 23.86 -22.82
C THR A 277 9.10 23.54 -23.63
N ASN A 278 10.24 23.32 -22.96
CA ASN A 278 11.53 23.02 -23.59
C ASN A 278 12.41 22.11 -22.70
N ARG A 279 12.55 20.82 -23.04
CA ARG A 279 13.43 19.87 -22.31
C ARG A 279 14.92 20.26 -22.31
N ALA A 280 15.37 21.08 -23.26
CA ALA A 280 16.76 21.55 -23.31
C ALA A 280 17.01 22.74 -22.36
N GLU A 281 15.96 23.34 -21.82
CA GLU A 281 16.02 24.44 -20.85
C GLU A 281 15.04 24.14 -19.70
N PRO A 282 15.36 23.15 -18.83
CA PRO A 282 14.51 22.81 -17.70
C PRO A 282 14.31 24.02 -16.78
N ASP A 283 13.06 24.29 -16.41
CA ASP A 283 12.73 25.33 -15.43
C ASP A 283 12.84 24.72 -14.02
N PHE A 284 14.05 24.77 -13.46
CA PHE A 284 14.33 24.24 -12.11
C PHE A 284 13.61 25.03 -11.00
N ASP A 285 13.25 26.29 -11.24
CA ASP A 285 12.49 27.08 -10.27
C ASP A 285 11.05 26.56 -10.22
N GLN A 286 10.42 26.36 -11.38
CA GLN A 286 9.09 25.72 -11.47
C GLN A 286 9.09 24.30 -10.91
N TYR A 287 10.19 23.55 -11.10
CA TYR A 287 10.38 22.23 -10.52
C TYR A 287 10.32 22.28 -8.99
N GLY A 288 11.12 23.15 -8.38
CA GLY A 288 11.12 23.33 -6.93
C GLY A 288 9.76 23.76 -6.39
N GLU A 289 9.04 24.65 -7.10
CA GLU A 289 7.66 25.02 -6.77
C GLU A 289 6.71 23.82 -6.81
N THR A 290 6.87 22.92 -7.77
CA THR A 290 6.04 21.73 -7.90
C THR A 290 6.34 20.69 -6.82
N ILE A 291 7.61 20.44 -6.48
CA ILE A 291 7.93 19.57 -5.33
C ILE A 291 7.29 20.15 -4.06
N ALA A 292 7.41 21.46 -3.83
CA ALA A 292 6.87 22.10 -2.64
C ALA A 292 5.33 21.97 -2.59
N ALA A 293 4.64 22.23 -3.70
CA ALA A 293 3.19 22.08 -3.80
C ALA A 293 2.75 20.62 -3.62
N LEU A 294 3.49 19.67 -4.19
CA LEU A 294 3.23 18.25 -3.98
C LEU A 294 3.43 17.89 -2.51
N THR A 295 4.51 18.33 -1.88
CA THR A 295 4.79 18.10 -0.45
C THR A 295 3.65 18.62 0.44
N GLU A 296 3.17 19.83 0.20
CA GLU A 296 2.00 20.37 0.92
C GLU A 296 0.76 19.49 0.70
N ARG A 297 0.52 19.06 -0.55
CA ARG A 297 -0.60 18.20 -0.91
C ARG A 297 -0.52 16.82 -0.25
N THR A 298 0.67 16.21 -0.17
CA THR A 298 0.86 14.89 0.44
C THR A 298 0.73 14.94 1.95
N GLU A 299 1.15 16.04 2.59
CA GLU A 299 0.89 16.29 4.01
C GLU A 299 -0.61 16.42 4.28
N ALA A 300 -1.34 17.18 3.45
CA ALA A 300 -2.80 17.28 3.54
C ALA A 300 -3.49 15.91 3.36
N TRP A 301 -3.01 15.11 2.40
CA TRP A 301 -3.50 13.76 2.16
C TRP A 301 -3.29 12.84 3.39
N ALA A 302 -2.08 12.84 3.95
CA ALA A 302 -1.76 12.09 5.16
C ALA A 302 -2.61 12.51 6.39
N GLN A 303 -2.94 13.81 6.48
CA GLN A 303 -3.80 14.32 7.55
C GLN A 303 -5.26 13.86 7.39
N GLU A 304 -5.77 13.78 6.17
CA GLU A 304 -7.17 13.40 5.88
C GLU A 304 -7.51 11.96 6.31
N ILE A 305 -6.61 10.99 6.06
CA ILE A 305 -6.83 9.61 6.56
C ILE A 305 -6.75 9.55 8.07
N THR A 306 -5.88 10.36 8.66
CA THR A 306 -5.66 10.40 10.10
C THR A 306 -6.87 10.98 10.80
N SER A 307 -7.52 12.02 10.25
CA SER A 307 -8.72 12.61 10.85
C SER A 307 -9.94 11.69 10.81
N ILE A 308 -10.05 10.84 9.78
CA ILE A 308 -11.24 9.98 9.58
C ILE A 308 -11.10 8.65 10.29
N SER A 309 -9.90 8.05 10.27
CA SER A 309 -9.77 6.61 10.52
C SER A 309 -8.88 6.26 11.69
N MET A 310 -8.28 7.25 12.35
CA MET A 310 -7.39 6.99 13.48
C MET A 310 -7.56 8.03 14.58
N PRO A 311 -7.39 7.66 15.87
CA PRO A 311 -6.97 8.67 16.82
C PRO A 311 -5.64 9.25 16.29
N PRO A 312 -5.50 10.58 16.15
CA PRO A 312 -4.22 11.17 15.78
C PRO A 312 -3.13 10.59 16.69
N GLY A 313 -1.91 10.43 16.15
CA GLY A 313 -0.77 10.01 16.97
C GLY A 313 -0.73 10.81 18.27
N GLN A 314 -0.21 10.26 19.37
CA GLN A 314 -0.20 10.97 20.67
C GLN A 314 0.49 12.36 20.61
N ASP A 315 1.20 12.65 19.52
CA ASP A 315 1.86 13.90 19.18
C ASP A 315 1.18 14.73 18.05
N GLY A 316 0.04 14.28 17.51
CA GLY A 316 -0.66 14.90 16.40
C GLY A 316 -0.08 14.59 15.02
N SER A 317 0.91 13.69 14.92
CA SER A 317 1.46 13.26 13.64
C SER A 317 0.47 12.38 12.86
N ALA A 318 0.54 12.49 11.52
CA ALA A 318 -0.17 11.58 10.66
C ALA A 318 0.39 10.17 10.84
N TYR A 319 -0.49 9.21 11.10
CA TYR A 319 -0.07 7.82 11.32
C TYR A 319 0.45 7.17 10.03
N PHE A 320 -0.14 7.59 8.91
CA PHE A 320 0.21 7.17 7.56
C PHE A 320 0.84 8.36 6.82
N GLY A 321 2.04 8.17 6.29
CA GLY A 321 2.80 9.24 5.64
C GLY A 321 3.17 8.87 4.21
N HIS A 322 3.00 9.82 3.29
CA HIS A 322 3.47 9.66 1.92
C HIS A 322 4.92 10.11 1.81
N LYS A 323 5.69 9.46 0.94
CA LYS A 323 7.03 9.89 0.54
C LYS A 323 6.97 10.46 -0.86
N ILE A 324 7.79 11.47 -1.12
CA ILE A 324 7.94 12.06 -2.44
C ILE A 324 9.34 11.73 -2.90
N GLU A 325 9.44 11.16 -4.09
CA GLU A 325 10.72 10.99 -4.76
C GLU A 325 10.75 11.75 -6.06
N ASP A 326 11.89 12.34 -6.32
CA ASP A 326 12.23 12.89 -7.62
C ASP A 326 13.45 12.19 -8.20
N ASN A 327 13.70 12.48 -9.47
CA ASN A 327 14.93 12.04 -10.11
C ASN A 327 15.71 13.15 -10.81
N LEU A 328 15.69 14.37 -10.26
CA LEU A 328 16.54 15.45 -10.75
C LEU A 328 18.04 15.20 -10.54
N TRP A 329 18.40 14.25 -9.68
CA TRP A 329 19.77 13.75 -9.58
C TRP A 329 20.24 13.08 -10.89
N ARG A 330 19.32 12.71 -11.80
CA ARG A 330 19.64 12.19 -13.12
C ARG A 330 20.02 13.29 -14.11
N PRO A 331 20.98 13.05 -15.02
CA PRO A 331 21.24 13.95 -16.12
C PRO A 331 20.01 14.06 -17.04
N ILE A 332 19.47 15.26 -17.21
CA ILE A 332 18.34 15.49 -18.10
C ILE A 332 18.77 15.21 -19.55
N ASN A 333 18.22 14.15 -20.12
CA ASN A 333 18.42 13.75 -21.50
C ASN A 333 17.42 14.48 -22.39
N SER A 334 17.92 15.22 -23.38
CA SER A 334 17.10 16.00 -24.31
C SER A 334 16.33 15.14 -25.34
N THR A 335 16.34 13.81 -25.21
CA THR A 335 15.57 12.91 -26.09
C THR A 335 14.16 12.66 -25.53
N ASN A 336 13.19 12.38 -26.41
CA ASN A 336 11.78 12.18 -26.03
C ASN A 336 11.54 10.91 -25.19
N ASN A 337 12.55 10.05 -25.03
CA ASN A 337 12.42 8.79 -24.32
C ASN A 337 13.30 8.87 -23.08
N GLY A 338 12.75 9.35 -21.98
CA GLY A 338 13.50 9.52 -20.74
C GLY A 338 12.58 9.83 -19.59
N LEU A 339 12.92 9.27 -18.43
CA LEU A 339 12.22 9.42 -17.17
C LEU A 339 12.70 10.67 -16.40
N ASP A 340 13.40 11.60 -17.05
CA ASP A 340 14.05 12.73 -16.41
C ASP A 340 13.03 13.76 -15.92
N GLY A 341 13.23 14.25 -14.69
CA GLY A 341 12.29 15.16 -14.04
C GLY A 341 11.02 14.47 -13.53
N TRP A 342 11.03 13.14 -13.39
CA TRP A 342 9.96 12.40 -12.72
C TRP A 342 9.87 12.81 -11.25
N LEU A 343 8.63 12.81 -10.76
CA LEU A 343 8.27 13.15 -9.39
C LEU A 343 7.07 12.26 -9.03
N GLU A 344 7.23 11.37 -8.06
CA GLU A 344 6.21 10.40 -7.65
C GLU A 344 5.93 10.50 -6.16
N MET A 345 4.68 10.20 -5.80
CA MET A 345 4.28 10.04 -4.42
C MET A 345 4.09 8.56 -4.11
N HIS A 346 4.84 8.07 -3.13
CA HIS A 346 4.79 6.69 -2.68
C HIS A 346 4.05 6.56 -1.36
N SER A 347 3.09 5.64 -1.33
CA SER A 347 2.37 5.22 -0.12
C SER A 347 2.88 3.92 0.48
N SER A 348 3.66 3.19 -0.32
CA SER A 348 4.08 1.83 -0.05
C SER A 348 5.58 1.72 -0.15
N TRP A 349 6.23 1.49 0.97
CA TRP A 349 7.68 1.42 1.07
C TRP A 349 8.11 0.47 2.18
N VAL A 350 9.35 0.00 2.07
CA VAL A 350 10.06 -0.78 3.07
C VAL A 350 11.42 -0.12 3.28
N ARG A 351 11.83 0.05 4.53
CA ARG A 351 13.16 0.56 4.89
C ARG A 351 13.94 -0.52 5.61
N ILE A 352 15.17 -0.73 5.19
CA ILE A 352 16.11 -1.67 5.81
C ILE A 352 17.18 -0.86 6.52
N LYS A 353 17.48 -1.22 7.76
CA LYS A 353 18.54 -0.57 8.53
C LYS A 353 19.89 -0.77 7.87
N ASP A 354 20.69 0.30 7.79
CA ASP A 354 21.98 0.28 7.12
C ASP A 354 22.94 -0.78 7.69
N GLY A 355 23.73 -1.35 6.79
CA GLY A 355 24.70 -2.40 7.12
C GLY A 355 24.10 -3.81 7.21
N ALA A 356 22.80 -3.98 6.91
CA ALA A 356 22.22 -5.29 6.70
C ALA A 356 22.90 -6.03 5.53
N THR A 357 23.07 -7.34 5.68
CA THR A 357 23.47 -8.23 4.58
C THR A 357 22.33 -9.19 4.30
N PHE A 358 22.19 -9.61 3.05
CA PHE A 358 21.09 -10.47 2.59
C PHE A 358 21.60 -11.88 2.29
N GLU A 359 22.39 -12.42 3.22
CA GLU A 359 22.94 -13.78 3.14
C GLU A 359 22.14 -14.72 4.05
N VAL A 360 22.08 -16.00 3.69
CA VAL A 360 21.41 -16.99 4.54
C VAL A 360 22.05 -17.01 5.93
N GLY A 361 21.23 -16.86 6.97
CA GLY A 361 21.63 -16.80 8.37
C GLY A 361 21.98 -15.41 8.89
N SER A 362 22.00 -14.36 8.06
CA SER A 362 22.17 -12.98 8.53
C SER A 362 20.88 -12.44 9.17
N SER A 363 21.02 -11.41 9.99
CA SER A 363 19.90 -10.69 10.58
C SER A 363 19.53 -9.46 9.75
N VAL A 364 18.24 -9.17 9.63
CA VAL A 364 17.73 -7.97 8.95
C VAL A 364 16.71 -7.28 9.85
N GLU A 365 16.84 -5.96 9.98
CA GLU A 365 15.90 -5.12 10.71
C GLU A 365 15.39 -4.02 9.78
N GLY A 366 14.13 -3.64 9.95
CA GLY A 366 13.53 -2.61 9.12
C GLY A 366 12.17 -2.16 9.61
N ASP A 367 11.58 -1.26 8.84
CA ASP A 367 10.20 -0.84 8.99
C ASP A 367 9.51 -0.71 7.64
N PHE A 368 8.18 -0.72 7.66
CA PHE A 368 7.37 -0.70 6.46
C PHE A 368 6.08 0.07 6.68
N GLN A 369 5.58 0.61 5.58
CA GLN A 369 4.23 1.12 5.45
C GLN A 369 3.74 0.74 4.06
N ILE A 370 2.58 0.10 3.96
CA ILE A 370 2.05 -0.39 2.69
C ILE A 370 0.57 -0.03 2.59
N SER A 371 0.22 0.64 1.51
CA SER A 371 -1.17 0.89 1.11
C SER A 371 -1.55 -0.10 0.02
N TYR A 372 -2.64 -0.81 0.23
CA TYR A 372 -3.20 -1.77 -0.69
C TYR A 372 -4.59 -1.34 -1.17
N GLN A 373 -4.85 -1.61 -2.44
CA GLN A 373 -6.15 -1.46 -3.07
C GLN A 373 -6.68 -2.82 -3.50
N ALA A 374 -7.96 -3.08 -3.23
CA ALA A 374 -8.63 -4.28 -3.71
C ALA A 374 -8.69 -4.29 -5.23
N LEU A 375 -8.50 -5.48 -5.82
CA LEU A 375 -8.52 -5.64 -7.27
C LEU A 375 -9.92 -5.61 -7.87
N GLU A 376 -10.93 -6.02 -7.09
CA GLU A 376 -12.31 -6.23 -7.56
C GLU A 376 -13.35 -5.33 -6.86
N SER A 377 -12.90 -4.42 -5.99
CA SER A 377 -13.78 -3.55 -5.21
C SER A 377 -13.14 -2.21 -4.85
N ASN A 378 -13.93 -1.35 -4.20
CA ASN A 378 -13.46 -0.09 -3.64
C ASN A 378 -12.82 -0.25 -2.25
N SER A 379 -12.61 -1.48 -1.76
CA SER A 379 -11.95 -1.69 -0.47
C SER A 379 -10.48 -1.24 -0.48
N ARG A 380 -9.97 -0.84 0.69
CA ARG A 380 -8.60 -0.35 0.90
C ARG A 380 -8.02 -0.95 2.18
N ILE A 381 -6.70 -1.12 2.23
CA ILE A 381 -5.96 -1.52 3.44
C ILE A 381 -4.73 -0.64 3.55
N VAL A 382 -4.41 -0.21 4.76
CA VAL A 382 -3.06 0.29 5.07
C VAL A 382 -2.51 -0.57 6.22
N VAL A 383 -1.23 -0.95 6.10
CA VAL A 383 -0.49 -1.66 7.14
C VAL A 383 0.82 -0.95 7.40
N LYS A 384 1.24 -0.87 8.65
CA LYS A 384 2.49 -0.26 9.08
C LYS A 384 3.09 -1.08 10.21
N GLY A 385 4.41 -1.10 10.32
CA GLY A 385 5.09 -1.68 11.47
C GLY A 385 6.60 -1.74 11.29
N SER A 386 7.28 -2.34 12.26
CA SER A 386 8.69 -2.70 12.20
C SER A 386 8.86 -4.21 12.22
N PHE A 387 9.98 -4.68 11.70
CA PHE A 387 10.32 -6.10 11.71
C PHE A 387 11.78 -6.34 12.07
N ALA A 388 12.02 -7.49 12.70
CA ALA A 388 13.35 -8.03 12.95
C ALA A 388 13.39 -9.51 12.57
N ILE A 389 14.32 -9.87 11.70
CA ILE A 389 14.62 -11.23 11.27
C ILE A 389 15.95 -11.61 11.92
N GLU A 390 15.94 -12.63 12.78
CA GLU A 390 17.17 -13.06 13.47
C GLU A 390 18.13 -13.81 12.55
N ALA A 391 17.57 -14.62 11.64
CA ALA A 391 18.34 -15.43 10.70
C ALA A 391 17.53 -15.66 9.42
N LEU A 392 17.94 -15.03 8.32
CA LEU A 392 17.35 -15.24 6.99
C LEU A 392 17.46 -16.70 6.57
N LYS A 393 16.40 -17.22 5.98
CA LYS A 393 16.37 -18.58 5.43
C LYS A 393 16.48 -18.52 3.92
N GLU A 394 17.00 -19.59 3.34
CA GLU A 394 16.87 -19.85 1.91
C GLU A 394 15.48 -20.40 1.63
N ASP A 395 14.84 -19.99 0.53
CA ASP A 395 13.64 -20.65 0.04
C ASP A 395 13.97 -22.11 -0.37
N PRO A 396 13.42 -23.13 0.32
CA PRO A 396 13.69 -24.53 -0.03
C PRO A 396 13.11 -24.93 -1.40
N TRP A 397 12.23 -24.10 -1.97
CA TRP A 397 11.65 -24.29 -3.30
C TRP A 397 12.36 -23.48 -4.38
N ALA A 398 13.38 -22.69 -4.01
CA ALA A 398 14.27 -22.09 -4.98
C ALA A 398 14.90 -23.21 -5.80
N TYR A 399 14.69 -23.17 -7.11
CA TYR A 399 15.38 -24.08 -8.00
C TYR A 399 16.82 -23.61 -8.09
N PRO A 400 17.82 -24.47 -7.79
CA PRO A 400 19.20 -24.12 -8.05
C PRO A 400 19.34 -23.86 -9.55
N ILE A 401 19.52 -22.58 -9.90
CA ILE A 401 19.94 -22.06 -11.20
C ILE A 401 19.09 -22.60 -12.37
N LEU A 402 17.80 -22.23 -12.41
CA LEU A 402 17.04 -22.26 -13.67
C LEU A 402 17.54 -21.19 -14.65
N GLU A 403 18.16 -20.12 -14.14
CA GLU A 403 18.59 -18.99 -14.94
C GLU A 403 19.74 -19.31 -15.90
N GLU A 404 20.79 -20.06 -15.54
CA GLU A 404 21.86 -20.36 -16.51
C GLU A 404 21.34 -21.18 -17.69
N ASP A 405 20.57 -22.23 -17.42
CA ASP A 405 19.97 -23.06 -18.47
C ASP A 405 19.01 -22.23 -19.34
N LYS A 406 18.19 -21.36 -18.74
CA LYS A 406 17.26 -20.47 -19.48
C LYS A 406 17.97 -19.33 -20.21
N ARG A 407 19.03 -18.76 -19.64
CA ARG A 407 19.88 -17.75 -20.28
C ARG A 407 20.61 -18.33 -21.48
N ALA A 408 21.17 -19.53 -21.33
CA ALA A 408 21.78 -20.28 -22.43
C ALA A 408 20.74 -20.62 -23.52
N GLU A 409 19.51 -20.99 -23.13
CA GLU A 409 18.39 -21.22 -24.06
C GLU A 409 17.98 -19.93 -24.81
N ASN A 410 18.00 -18.79 -24.13
CA ASN A 410 17.58 -17.49 -24.68
C ASN A 410 18.72 -16.70 -25.36
N GLY A 411 19.97 -17.16 -25.28
CA GLY A 411 21.13 -16.47 -25.85
C GLY A 411 21.47 -15.14 -25.18
N THR A 412 21.17 -15.01 -23.88
CA THR A 412 21.46 -13.79 -23.11
C THR A 412 22.90 -13.85 -22.59
N GLU A 413 23.81 -13.04 -23.13
CA GLU A 413 25.21 -12.96 -22.66
C GLU A 413 25.34 -12.07 -21.41
N PHE A 414 26.16 -12.53 -20.45
CA PHE A 414 26.59 -11.72 -19.31
C PHE A 414 27.56 -10.62 -19.74
N CYS A 415 27.45 -9.47 -19.10
CA CYS A 415 28.42 -8.40 -19.24
C CYS A 415 29.60 -8.72 -18.31
N GLY A 416 30.63 -9.37 -18.87
CA GLY A 416 31.77 -9.88 -18.11
C GLY A 416 32.12 -11.34 -18.38
N GLY A 417 31.28 -12.08 -19.12
CA GLY A 417 31.41 -13.54 -19.25
C GLY A 417 31.16 -14.25 -17.92
N THR A 418 31.16 -15.59 -17.94
CA THR A 418 30.90 -16.48 -16.79
C THR A 418 31.93 -16.38 -15.64
N GLU A 419 32.83 -15.39 -15.66
CA GLU A 419 33.97 -15.28 -14.73
C GLU A 419 33.82 -14.18 -13.66
N LEU A 420 32.81 -13.33 -13.72
CA LEU A 420 32.46 -12.45 -12.59
C LEU A 420 31.58 -13.26 -11.63
N GLY A 421 32.24 -14.01 -10.76
CA GLY A 421 31.61 -14.92 -9.81
C GLY A 421 30.57 -14.28 -8.91
N GLU A 422 29.64 -15.14 -8.48
CA GLU A 422 28.64 -14.95 -7.42
C GLU A 422 29.19 -14.24 -6.18
#